data_AF-A0A3D1LQ73-F1
#
_entry.id   AF-A0A3D1LQ73-F1
#
_cell.length_a   1.000
_cell.length_b   1.000
_cell.length_c   1.000
_cell.angle_alpha   90.00
_cell.angle_beta   90.00
_cell.angle_gamma   90.00
#
_symmetry.space_group_name_H-M   'P 1'
#
loop_
_entity.id
_entity.type
_entity.pdbx_description
1 polymer ?
#
loop_
_entity_poly.entity_id
_entity_poly.type
_entity_poly.pdbx_seq_one_letter_code
_entity_poly.pdbx_strand_id
1 'polypeptide(L)'
;MQRNRTQKIFDTWRKENRHRFTYPMYLNGNRRHGRYRLSFAGITPEIRLHLVPSNFGVWAYVKTGRSGGDGLVEFDVLEERHPVTRKYYCGFCTEPIYYDTRSELWIKHSFEPLLEWMNENFQPGKWLCLYGTDEWIHSVKILNESEMLQHRDNLEKYDFYCAMPVVKTKGGRVIVKKL
;
A
#
# COMPACT_ATOMS: atom_id res chain seq x y z
N MET A 1 9.73 -23.91 -4.90
CA MET A 1 8.61 -23.04 -4.46
C MET A 1 8.07 -22.30 -5.68
N GLN A 2 6.90 -22.69 -6.19
CA GLN A 2 6.34 -22.18 -7.44
C GLN A 2 5.85 -20.74 -7.22
N ARG A 3 6.39 -19.75 -7.95
CA ARG A 3 5.90 -18.36 -7.88
C ARG A 3 4.42 -18.36 -8.25
N ASN A 4 3.58 -17.71 -7.43
CA ASN A 4 2.18 -17.48 -7.77
C ASN A 4 2.10 -16.71 -9.11
N ARG A 5 1.16 -17.06 -9.99
CA ARG A 5 1.04 -16.48 -11.34
C ARG A 5 0.93 -14.95 -11.28
N THR A 6 0.17 -14.41 -10.33
CA THR A 6 0.04 -12.96 -10.11
C THR A 6 1.39 -12.30 -9.78
N GLN A 7 2.22 -12.91 -8.95
CA GLN A 7 3.55 -12.37 -8.62
C GLN A 7 4.46 -12.31 -9.86
N LYS A 8 4.32 -13.26 -10.80
CA LYS A 8 5.08 -13.23 -12.06
C LYS A 8 4.60 -12.09 -12.98
N ILE A 9 3.29 -11.88 -13.07
CA ILE A 9 2.71 -10.77 -13.84
C ILE A 9 3.19 -9.45 -13.24
N PHE A 10 3.09 -9.29 -11.92
CA PHE A 10 3.55 -8.10 -11.21
C PHE A 10 5.05 -7.86 -11.37
N ASP A 11 5.90 -8.88 -11.20
CA ASP A 11 7.35 -8.78 -11.40
C ASP A 11 7.70 -8.26 -12.81
N THR A 12 7.01 -8.77 -13.84
CA THR A 12 7.25 -8.42 -15.24
C THR A 12 6.79 -6.99 -15.51
N TRP A 13 5.53 -6.69 -15.22
CA TRP A 13 4.95 -5.36 -15.40
C TRP A 13 5.73 -4.29 -14.62
N ARG A 14 6.12 -4.55 -13.36
CA ARG A 14 6.91 -3.62 -12.53
C ARG A 14 8.27 -3.33 -13.15
N LYS A 15 8.92 -4.34 -13.75
CA LYS A 15 10.23 -4.17 -14.38
C LYS A 15 10.12 -3.29 -15.62
N GLU A 16 9.10 -3.51 -16.45
CA GLU A 16 8.83 -2.74 -17.67
C GLU A 16 8.41 -1.29 -17.35
N ASN A 17 7.65 -1.10 -16.28
CA ASN A 17 7.12 0.20 -15.85
C ASN A 17 7.99 0.90 -14.80
N ARG A 18 9.22 0.41 -14.54
CA ARG A 18 10.08 0.96 -13.47
C ARG A 18 10.30 2.48 -13.60
N HIS A 19 10.37 2.98 -14.83
CA HIS A 19 10.60 4.38 -15.17
C HIS A 19 9.42 5.31 -14.82
N ARG A 20 8.23 4.76 -14.57
CA ARG A 20 7.01 5.51 -14.26
C ARG A 20 6.81 5.77 -12.76
N PHE A 21 7.58 5.10 -11.90
CA PHE A 21 7.49 5.31 -10.46
C PHE A 21 8.38 6.48 -10.05
N THR A 22 7.79 7.46 -9.34
CA THR A 22 8.57 8.54 -8.70
C THR A 22 9.57 7.96 -7.70
N TYR A 23 9.17 6.93 -6.94
CA TYR A 23 9.99 6.25 -5.95
C TYR A 23 10.11 4.75 -6.27
N PRO A 24 11.31 4.26 -6.64
CA PRO A 24 11.49 2.87 -7.05
C PRO A 24 11.18 1.85 -5.95
N MET A 25 10.45 0.80 -6.31
CA MET A 25 10.24 -0.38 -5.45
C MET A 25 11.43 -1.35 -5.47
N TYR A 26 11.74 -1.94 -4.32
CA TYR A 26 12.68 -3.06 -4.19
C TYR A 26 12.14 -4.13 -3.25
N LEU A 27 12.59 -5.37 -3.45
CA LEU A 27 12.19 -6.50 -2.61
C LEU A 27 12.81 -6.37 -1.23
N ASN A 28 11.99 -6.50 -0.19
CA ASN A 28 12.46 -6.48 1.19
C ASN A 28 12.62 -7.94 1.70
N GLY A 29 13.87 -8.41 1.76
CA GLY A 29 14.22 -9.72 2.33
C GLY A 29 14.01 -10.94 1.43
N ASN A 30 14.15 -12.13 2.03
CA ASN A 30 14.05 -13.41 1.33
C ASN A 30 12.59 -13.77 1.03
N ARG A 31 12.34 -14.27 -0.19
CA ARG A 31 11.04 -14.74 -0.72
C ARG A 31 10.46 -15.98 -0.01
N ARG A 32 10.80 -16.23 1.26
CA ARG A 32 10.35 -17.41 2.01
C ARG A 32 8.88 -17.26 2.44
N HIS A 33 8.11 -18.35 2.31
CA HIS A 33 6.71 -18.48 2.76
C HIS A 33 5.66 -17.63 2.00
N GLY A 34 5.89 -17.31 0.73
CA GLY A 34 4.86 -16.72 -0.14
C GLY A 34 4.53 -15.25 0.15
N ARG A 35 5.22 -14.63 1.11
CA ARG A 35 5.08 -13.21 1.46
C ARG A 35 5.92 -12.38 0.50
N TYR A 36 5.27 -11.79 -0.50
CA TYR A 36 5.92 -10.89 -1.45
C TYR A 36 5.71 -9.45 -0.95
N ARG A 37 6.72 -8.94 -0.23
CA ARG A 37 6.73 -7.60 0.36
C ARG A 37 7.76 -6.73 -0.34
N LEU A 38 7.36 -5.54 -0.74
CA LEU A 38 8.26 -4.54 -1.31
C LEU A 38 8.33 -3.32 -0.42
N SER A 39 9.51 -2.72 -0.41
CA SER A 39 9.76 -1.41 0.15
C SER A 39 10.11 -0.46 -0.98
N PHE A 40 10.10 0.84 -0.67
CA PHE A 40 10.33 1.89 -1.65
C PHE A 40 11.57 2.69 -1.29
N ALA A 41 12.39 3.03 -2.28
CA ALA A 41 13.53 3.90 -2.09
C ALA A 41 13.02 5.31 -1.75
N GLY A 42 13.62 5.98 -0.77
CA GLY A 42 13.21 7.34 -0.38
C GLY A 42 11.93 7.44 0.44
N ILE A 43 11.13 6.38 0.59
CA ILE A 43 9.91 6.37 1.42
C ILE A 43 10.20 5.80 2.81
N THR A 44 9.45 6.24 3.82
CA THR A 44 9.52 5.74 5.19
C THR A 44 9.33 4.22 5.25
N PRO A 45 10.17 3.47 6.00
CA PRO A 45 10.20 1.99 5.95
C PRO A 45 8.97 1.30 6.56
N GLU A 46 8.12 2.08 7.25
CA GLU A 46 6.83 1.67 7.77
C GLU A 46 5.85 1.39 6.63
N ILE A 47 5.94 2.12 5.50
CA ILE A 47 5.10 1.88 4.33
C ILE A 47 5.68 0.76 3.48
N ARG A 48 4.85 -0.25 3.18
CA ARG A 48 5.23 -1.43 2.40
C ARG A 48 4.10 -1.82 1.46
N LEU A 49 4.48 -2.29 0.27
CA LEU A 49 3.55 -2.99 -0.61
C LEU A 49 3.47 -4.45 -0.19
N HIS A 50 2.26 -4.94 -0.01
CA HIS A 50 1.96 -6.34 0.26
C HIS A 50 1.30 -6.97 -0.96
N LEU A 51 1.86 -8.08 -1.41
CA LEU A 51 1.27 -8.95 -2.44
C LEU A 51 1.27 -10.38 -1.91
N VAL A 52 0.13 -10.81 -1.40
CA VAL A 52 -0.13 -12.18 -0.98
C VAL A 52 -1.37 -12.71 -1.72
N PRO A 53 -1.60 -14.03 -1.80
CA PRO A 53 -2.71 -14.58 -2.59
C PRO A 53 -4.09 -14.02 -2.26
N SER A 54 -4.29 -13.52 -1.03
CA SER A 54 -5.57 -13.03 -0.52
C SER A 54 -5.61 -11.51 -0.30
N ASN A 55 -4.50 -10.79 -0.55
CA ASN A 55 -4.44 -9.34 -0.34
C ASN A 55 -3.32 -8.72 -1.19
N PHE A 56 -3.65 -7.65 -1.89
CA PHE A 56 -2.75 -6.80 -2.63
C PHE A 56 -3.05 -5.34 -2.29
N GLY A 57 -2.13 -4.69 -1.60
CA GLY A 57 -2.35 -3.34 -1.11
C GLY A 57 -1.11 -2.72 -0.50
N VAL A 58 -1.19 -1.41 -0.23
CA VAL A 58 -0.15 -0.68 0.50
C VAL A 58 -0.54 -0.62 1.97
N TRP A 59 0.40 -0.98 2.83
CA TRP A 59 0.19 -1.11 4.27
C TRP A 59 1.23 -0.29 5.02
N ALA A 60 0.83 0.25 6.17
CA ALA A 60 1.76 0.84 7.12
C ALA A 60 1.97 -0.11 8.30
N TYR A 61 3.22 -0.39 8.64
CA TYR A 61 3.63 -1.24 9.75
C TYR A 61 4.47 -0.46 10.73
N VAL A 62 3.99 -0.33 11.96
CA VAL A 62 4.68 0.40 13.01
C VAL A 62 4.85 -0.49 14.23
N LYS A 63 6.07 -0.49 14.76
CA LYS A 63 6.40 -1.27 15.95
C LYS A 63 5.79 -0.59 17.17
N THR A 64 4.67 -1.13 17.64
CA THR A 64 4.02 -0.85 18.93
C THR A 64 4.28 -2.00 19.91
N GLY A 65 3.80 -1.90 21.15
CA GLY A 65 3.87 -2.99 22.15
C GLY A 65 3.32 -4.32 21.62
N ARG A 66 2.23 -4.29 20.84
CA ARG A 66 1.63 -5.48 20.21
C ARG A 66 1.94 -5.67 18.73
N SER A 67 2.75 -4.79 18.14
CA SER A 67 2.90 -4.60 16.69
C SER A 67 1.58 -4.20 16.00
N GLY A 68 1.52 -2.97 15.51
CA GLY A 68 0.36 -2.43 14.79
C GLY A 68 0.63 -2.33 13.30
N GLY A 69 -0.40 -2.54 12.49
CA GLY A 69 -0.36 -2.25 11.07
C GLY A 69 -1.74 -2.26 10.47
N ASP A 70 -1.95 -1.37 9.52
CA ASP A 70 -3.23 -1.18 8.85
C ASP A 70 -3.04 -0.84 7.38
N GLY A 71 -4.07 -1.08 6.58
CA GLY A 71 -4.10 -0.84 5.14
C GLY A 71 -4.23 0.65 4.85
N LEU A 72 -3.33 1.19 4.03
CA LEU A 72 -3.47 2.53 3.47
C LEU A 72 -4.42 2.53 2.26
N VAL A 73 -4.31 1.50 1.44
CA VAL A 73 -5.15 1.27 0.26
C VAL A 73 -5.06 -0.19 -0.17
N GLU A 74 -6.15 -0.72 -0.69
CA GLU A 74 -6.24 -2.08 -1.22
C GLU A 74 -6.58 -2.04 -2.71
N PHE A 75 -5.99 -2.97 -3.46
CA PHE A 75 -6.14 -3.14 -4.91
C PHE A 75 -6.47 -4.61 -5.22
N ASP A 76 -7.28 -5.22 -4.35
CA ASP A 76 -7.61 -6.63 -4.40
C ASP A 76 -8.38 -7.01 -5.68
N VAL A 77 -8.10 -8.21 -6.16
CA VAL A 77 -8.78 -8.78 -7.33
C VAL A 77 -9.29 -10.16 -6.96
N LEU A 78 -10.61 -10.31 -6.93
CA LEU A 78 -11.23 -11.64 -7.00
C LEU A 78 -11.21 -12.08 -8.46
N GLU A 79 -10.14 -12.75 -8.87
CA GLU A 79 -9.99 -13.18 -10.25
C GLU A 79 -11.01 -14.28 -10.59
N GLU A 80 -11.92 -13.95 -11.50
CA GLU A 80 -12.90 -14.87 -12.04
C GLU A 80 -12.79 -14.98 -13.55
N ARG A 81 -13.42 -16.03 -14.10
CA ARG A 81 -13.46 -16.27 -15.54
C ARG A 81 -14.87 -16.63 -15.95
N HIS A 82 -15.44 -15.85 -16.86
CA HIS A 82 -16.80 -16.05 -17.32
C HIS A 82 -16.91 -17.42 -18.03
N PRO A 83 -17.90 -18.26 -17.71
CA PRO A 83 -17.94 -19.64 -18.21
C PRO A 83 -18.09 -19.72 -19.73
N VAL A 84 -18.92 -18.84 -20.31
CA VAL A 84 -19.21 -18.81 -21.76
C VAL A 84 -18.19 -18.01 -22.56
N THR A 85 -18.05 -16.70 -22.30
CA THR A 85 -17.14 -15.83 -23.05
C THR A 85 -15.66 -16.09 -22.77
N ARG A 86 -15.34 -16.83 -21.71
CA ARG A 86 -13.97 -17.15 -21.26
C ARG A 86 -13.11 -15.92 -20.93
N LYS A 87 -13.68 -14.72 -20.88
CA LYS A 87 -13.02 -13.47 -20.44
C LYS A 87 -12.81 -13.46 -18.93
N TYR A 88 -11.81 -12.73 -18.47
CA TYR A 88 -11.44 -12.55 -17.07
C TYR A 88 -12.09 -11.29 -16.50
N TYR A 89 -12.47 -11.29 -15.22
CA TYR A 89 -13.01 -10.11 -14.54
C TYR A 89 -12.72 -10.17 -13.04
N CYS A 90 -12.98 -9.06 -12.35
CA CYS A 90 -12.93 -9.00 -10.89
C CYS A 90 -14.32 -9.25 -10.31
N GLY A 91 -14.48 -10.30 -9.51
CA GLY A 91 -15.73 -10.65 -8.84
C GLY A 91 -16.11 -9.73 -7.67
N PHE A 92 -15.21 -8.85 -7.23
CA PHE A 92 -15.54 -7.80 -6.26
C PHE A 92 -16.23 -6.59 -6.87
N CYS A 93 -16.25 -6.47 -8.21
CA CYS A 93 -16.91 -5.35 -8.88
C CYS A 93 -18.41 -5.61 -9.08
N THR A 94 -19.25 -4.67 -8.65
CA THR A 94 -20.69 -4.69 -8.94
C THR A 94 -20.96 -4.69 -10.45
N GLU A 95 -20.20 -3.88 -11.21
CA GLU A 95 -20.24 -3.82 -12.66
C GLU A 95 -18.87 -4.24 -13.23
N PRO A 96 -18.67 -5.54 -13.51
CA PRO A 96 -17.36 -6.06 -13.89
C PRO A 96 -16.97 -5.64 -15.31
N ILE A 97 -15.73 -5.17 -15.45
CA ILE A 97 -15.06 -5.03 -16.75
C ILE A 97 -14.47 -6.38 -17.13
N TYR A 98 -14.71 -6.82 -18.36
CA TYR A 98 -14.22 -8.09 -18.89
C TYR A 98 -12.96 -7.90 -19.74
N TYR A 99 -11.92 -8.66 -19.42
CA TYR A 99 -10.60 -8.64 -20.06
C TYR A 99 -10.33 -9.93 -20.81
N ASP A 100 -9.57 -9.87 -21.90
CA ASP A 100 -9.27 -11.05 -22.72
C ASP A 100 -8.24 -11.96 -22.05
N THR A 101 -7.33 -11.38 -21.27
CA THR A 101 -6.31 -12.11 -20.53
C THR A 101 -6.32 -11.82 -19.04
N ARG A 102 -5.86 -12.80 -18.24
CA ARG A 102 -5.59 -12.63 -16.82
C ARG A 102 -4.61 -11.48 -16.55
N SER A 103 -3.58 -11.33 -17.38
CA SER A 103 -2.59 -10.27 -17.21
C SER A 103 -3.21 -8.89 -17.38
N GLU A 104 -4.09 -8.71 -18.38
CA GLU A 104 -4.80 -7.44 -18.55
C GLU A 104 -5.71 -7.09 -17.38
N LEU A 105 -6.43 -8.07 -16.83
CA LEU A 105 -7.21 -7.87 -15.61
C LEU A 105 -6.34 -7.30 -14.49
N TRP A 106 -5.26 -7.99 -14.12
CA TRP A 106 -4.40 -7.56 -13.02
C TRP A 106 -3.70 -6.22 -13.31
N ILE A 107 -3.21 -6.02 -14.54
CA ILE A 107 -2.52 -4.78 -14.90
C ILE A 107 -3.48 -3.60 -14.82
N LYS A 108 -4.60 -3.64 -15.56
CA LYS A 108 -5.50 -2.49 -15.72
C LYS A 108 -6.34 -2.23 -14.47
N HIS A 109 -6.79 -3.29 -13.78
CA HIS A 109 -7.69 -3.14 -12.64
C HIS A 109 -6.96 -2.85 -11.32
N SER A 110 -5.68 -3.21 -11.22
CA SER A 110 -4.98 -3.26 -9.93
C SER A 110 -3.60 -2.61 -9.97
N PHE A 111 -2.74 -2.97 -10.92
CA PHE A 111 -1.36 -2.47 -10.93
C PHE A 111 -1.23 -1.03 -11.42
N GLU A 112 -1.98 -0.65 -12.45
CA GLU A 112 -2.03 0.73 -12.95
C GLU A 112 -2.62 1.69 -11.89
N PRO A 113 -3.78 1.40 -11.26
CA PRO A 113 -4.28 2.21 -10.13
C PRO A 113 -3.30 2.31 -8.95
N LEU A 114 -2.59 1.22 -8.63
CA LEU A 114 -1.54 1.26 -7.62
C LEU A 114 -0.43 2.27 -7.97
N LEU A 115 0.01 2.27 -9.24
CA LEU A 115 1.05 3.20 -9.71
C LEU A 115 0.58 4.65 -9.60
N GLU A 116 -0.63 4.94 -10.06
CA GLU A 116 -1.25 6.26 -9.97
C GLU A 116 -1.34 6.73 -8.51
N TRP A 117 -1.93 5.89 -7.65
CA TRP A 117 -2.06 6.19 -6.22
C TRP A 117 -0.71 6.43 -5.55
N MET A 118 0.31 5.63 -5.86
CA MET A 118 1.65 5.83 -5.29
C MET A 118 2.27 7.13 -5.76
N ASN A 119 2.16 7.47 -7.04
CA ASN A 119 2.69 8.72 -7.56
C ASN A 119 1.95 9.94 -7.00
N GLU A 120 0.68 9.82 -6.63
CA GLU A 120 -0.07 10.92 -5.99
C GLU A 120 0.25 11.06 -4.49
N ASN A 121 0.44 9.95 -3.78
CA ASN A 121 0.55 9.93 -2.33
C ASN A 121 1.99 9.94 -1.81
N PHE A 122 2.94 9.41 -2.59
CA PHE A 122 4.36 9.44 -2.22
C PHE A 122 4.97 10.74 -2.73
N GLN A 123 4.69 11.83 -2.02
CA GLN A 123 5.16 13.17 -2.37
C GLN A 123 5.78 13.87 -1.15
N PRO A 124 6.75 14.77 -1.34
CA PRO A 124 7.21 15.66 -0.27
C PRO A 124 6.03 16.44 0.33
N GLY A 125 6.04 16.67 1.65
CA GLY A 125 4.94 17.34 2.36
C GLY A 125 3.73 16.45 2.67
N LYS A 126 3.73 15.19 2.22
CA LYS A 126 2.78 14.17 2.68
C LYS A 126 3.29 13.47 3.94
N TRP A 127 2.37 13.17 4.85
CA TRP A 127 2.62 12.58 6.16
C TRP A 127 1.83 11.29 6.33
N LEU A 128 2.51 10.23 6.75
CA LEU A 128 1.88 9.03 7.28
C LEU A 128 1.46 9.34 8.71
N CYS A 129 0.14 9.40 8.93
CA CYS A 129 -0.49 9.61 10.21
C CYS A 129 -1.01 8.28 10.76
N LEU A 130 -0.75 8.02 12.04
CA LEU A 130 -1.20 6.83 12.75
C LEU A 130 -2.20 7.24 13.82
N TYR A 131 -3.26 6.45 13.97
CA TYR A 131 -4.30 6.65 14.96
C TYR A 131 -4.40 5.42 15.89
N GLY A 132 -4.42 5.68 17.19
CA GLY A 132 -4.36 4.67 18.24
C GLY A 132 -3.41 5.06 19.38
N THR A 133 -2.74 4.05 19.93
CA THR A 133 -1.84 4.17 21.08
C THR A 133 -0.47 3.55 20.79
N ASP A 134 0.43 3.63 21.77
CA ASP A 134 1.73 2.96 21.76
C ASP A 134 1.63 1.43 21.86
N GLU A 135 0.46 0.90 22.20
CA GLU A 135 0.15 -0.52 22.20
C GLU A 135 -0.50 -0.97 20.88
N TRP A 136 -1.41 -0.17 20.33
CA TRP A 136 -2.25 -0.56 19.20
C TRP A 136 -2.55 0.59 18.23
N ILE A 137 -2.22 0.40 16.95
CA ILE A 137 -2.65 1.29 15.87
C ILE A 137 -3.88 0.68 15.22
N HIS A 138 -4.99 1.40 15.22
CA HIS A 138 -6.25 0.94 14.64
C HIS A 138 -6.55 1.60 13.28
N SER A 139 -5.86 2.68 12.93
CA SER A 139 -6.03 3.31 11.62
C SER A 139 -4.77 4.03 11.16
N VAL A 140 -4.57 4.11 9.85
CA VAL A 140 -3.48 4.87 9.21
C VAL A 140 -3.98 5.69 8.03
N LYS A 141 -3.38 6.87 7.79
CA LYS A 141 -3.73 7.73 6.66
C LYS A 141 -2.49 8.43 6.08
N ILE A 142 -2.53 8.77 4.80
CA ILE A 142 -1.60 9.74 4.20
C ILE A 142 -2.33 11.07 4.06
N LEU A 143 -1.80 12.10 4.71
CA LEU A 143 -2.37 13.46 4.72
C LEU A 143 -1.33 14.48 4.24
N ASN A 144 -1.79 15.63 3.74
CA ASN A 144 -0.89 16.79 3.62
C ASN A 144 -0.59 17.41 5.00
N GLU A 145 0.37 18.32 5.06
CA GLU A 145 0.79 18.93 6.33
C GLU A 145 -0.35 19.67 7.05
N SER A 146 -1.14 20.47 6.34
CA SER A 146 -2.27 21.20 6.94
C SER A 146 -3.32 20.27 7.54
N GLU A 147 -3.71 19.22 6.80
CA GLU A 147 -4.62 18.16 7.27
C GLU A 147 -4.03 17.42 8.48
N MET A 148 -2.74 17.07 8.44
CA MET A 148 -2.06 16.40 9.56
C MET A 148 -2.10 17.27 10.83
N LEU A 149 -1.79 18.57 10.72
CA LEU A 149 -1.82 19.50 11.84
C LEU A 149 -3.23 19.62 12.43
N GLN A 150 -4.26 19.70 11.59
CA GLN A 150 -5.66 19.72 12.05
C GLN A 150 -6.03 18.46 12.84
N HIS A 151 -5.60 17.28 12.39
CA HIS A 151 -5.87 16.03 13.09
C HIS A 151 -5.08 15.93 14.40
N ARG A 152 -3.82 16.38 14.42
CA ARG A 152 -2.95 16.40 15.59
C ARG A 152 -3.51 17.31 16.70
N ASP A 153 -4.03 18.48 16.32
CA ASP A 153 -4.47 19.51 17.28
C ASP A 153 -5.88 19.25 17.83
N ASN A 154 -6.63 18.30 17.25
CA ASN A 154 -7.96 17.91 17.68
C ASN A 154 -7.99 16.48 18.24
N LEU A 155 -7.30 16.30 19.37
CA LEU A 155 -7.17 15.00 20.04
C LEU A 155 -8.49 14.45 20.62
N GLU A 156 -9.48 15.30 20.86
CA GLU A 156 -10.81 14.86 21.31
C GLU A 156 -11.57 14.13 20.20
N LYS A 157 -11.36 14.54 18.94
CA LYS A 157 -12.00 13.95 17.77
C LYS A 157 -11.18 12.81 17.16
N TYR A 158 -9.86 12.92 17.22
CA TYR A 158 -8.95 11.98 16.59
C TYR A 158 -8.01 11.40 17.63
N ASP A 159 -7.95 10.07 17.71
CA ASP A 159 -6.97 9.35 18.51
C ASP A 159 -5.58 9.41 17.83
N PHE A 160 -5.07 10.61 17.56
CA PHE A 160 -3.84 10.84 16.81
C PHE A 160 -2.64 10.42 17.65
N TYR A 161 -1.89 9.43 17.17
CA TYR A 161 -0.74 8.88 17.87
C TYR A 161 0.57 9.52 17.43
N CYS A 162 0.90 9.45 16.14
CA CYS A 162 2.09 10.10 15.62
C CYS A 162 2.01 10.29 14.12
N ALA A 163 2.91 11.13 13.59
CA ALA A 163 3.11 11.24 12.16
C ALA A 163 4.60 11.21 11.78
N MET A 164 4.84 10.71 10.58
CA MET A 164 6.15 10.72 9.95
C MET A 164 6.01 11.11 8.49
N PRO A 165 6.99 11.81 7.91
CA PRO A 165 6.95 12.19 6.51
C PRO A 165 6.99 10.92 5.65
N VAL A 166 6.13 10.87 4.63
CA VAL A 166 6.08 9.76 3.68
C VAL A 166 7.42 9.65 2.95
N VAL A 167 7.93 10.76 2.44
CA VAL A 167 9.26 10.87 1.85
C VAL A 167 10.27 11.16 2.96
N LYS A 168 11.30 10.32 3.07
CA LYS A 168 12.35 10.43 4.10
C LYS A 168 13.03 11.79 4.04
N THR A 169 12.96 12.53 5.14
CA THR A 169 13.77 13.72 5.38
C THR A 169 14.77 13.43 6.49
N LYS A 170 15.91 14.15 6.52
CA LYS A 170 16.86 14.06 7.64
C LYS A 170 16.17 14.64 8.89
N GLY A 171 15.83 13.80 9.87
CA GLY A 171 15.31 14.21 11.18
C GLY A 171 13.79 14.23 11.36
N GLY A 172 13.00 13.85 10.35
CA GLY A 172 11.54 13.99 10.38
C GLY A 172 10.83 12.86 11.10
N ARG A 173 10.79 12.83 12.44
CA ARG A 173 9.73 12.11 13.16
C ARG A 173 9.10 13.05 14.16
N VAL A 174 7.81 13.34 13.96
CA VAL A 174 7.03 14.13 14.90
C VAL A 174 6.22 13.14 15.74
N ILE A 175 6.76 12.79 16.90
CA ILE A 175 6.04 11.99 17.90
C ILE A 175 5.24 12.96 18.75
N VAL A 176 3.92 12.80 18.82
CA VAL A 176 3.07 13.62 19.67
C VAL A 176 2.41 12.70 20.68
N LYS A 177 2.82 12.84 21.95
CA LYS A 177 2.48 12.04 23.14
C LYS A 177 3.19 10.68 23.29
N LYS A 178 4.03 10.62 24.33
CA LYS A 178 3.90 9.55 25.33
C LYS A 178 2.70 9.95 26.21
N LEU A 179 1.70 9.09 26.33
CA LEU A 179 0.84 9.12 27.51
C LEU A 179 1.65 8.59 28.70
#